data_AF-A0A1F8FW47-F1
#
_entry.id   AF-A0A1F8FW47-F1
#
_cell.length_a   1.000
_cell.length_b   1.000
_cell.length_c   1.000
_cell.angle_alpha   90.00
_cell.angle_beta   90.00
_cell.angle_gamma   90.00
#
_symmetry.space_group_name_H-M   'P 1'
#
loop_
_entity.id
_entity.type
_entity.pdbx_description
1 polymer ?
#
loop_
_entity_poly.entity_id
_entity_poly.type
_entity_poly.pdbx_seq_one_letter_code
_entity_poly.pdbx_strand_id
1 'polypeptide(L)'
;MNPSFATREDDIKVFSYSIISLAKLCLNLKDQFFIKRAYSKLVDLISCFISFATDERPKQELVAAIDGALEFLDYLEYLKLADDTPLFVAKKNLLNLKLSLVPELHPVETKNKTAVIPSPQPPKELGQAKEKIINLIRQNPEIRVKEIISQLTFAPRTVKRYLAELVKDGVLKKLLTDSGVQYTL
;
A
#
# COMPACT_ATOMS: atom_id res chain seq x y z
N MET A 1 11.61 24.97 17.18
CA MET A 1 12.96 24.43 16.90
C MET A 1 12.98 24.12 15.41
N ASN A 2 13.70 24.92 14.63
CA ASN A 2 13.75 24.81 13.17
C ASN A 2 14.34 23.45 12.76
N PRO A 3 13.74 22.72 11.79
CA PRO A 3 14.38 21.54 11.26
C PRO A 3 15.75 21.96 10.70
N SER A 4 16.77 21.25 11.16
CA SER A 4 18.19 21.51 10.99
C SER A 4 18.57 21.65 9.51
N PHE A 5 19.48 22.58 9.20
CA PHE A 5 20.10 22.74 7.88
C PHE A 5 20.62 21.42 7.29
N ALA A 6 20.98 20.43 8.14
CA ALA A 6 21.44 19.11 7.71
C ALA A 6 20.38 18.32 6.92
N THR A 7 19.11 18.35 7.36
CA THR A 7 17.99 17.71 6.64
C THR A 7 17.82 18.29 5.24
N ARG A 8 18.04 19.60 5.09
CA ARG A 8 17.89 20.32 3.82
C ARG A 8 19.01 20.01 2.83
N GLU A 9 20.26 19.84 3.31
CA GLU A 9 21.39 19.50 2.44
C GLU A 9 21.28 18.08 1.88
N ASP A 10 20.86 17.13 2.72
CA ASP A 10 20.65 15.74 2.28
C ASP A 10 19.46 15.62 1.33
N ASP A 11 18.36 16.36 1.56
CA ASP A 11 17.23 16.45 0.63
C ASP A 11 17.66 17.01 -0.73
N ILE A 12 18.51 18.05 -0.75
CA ILE A 12 19.05 18.63 -1.99
C ILE A 12 19.93 17.61 -2.72
N LYS A 13 20.74 16.82 -2.01
CA LYS A 13 21.54 15.74 -2.62
C LYS A 13 20.65 14.66 -3.24
N VAL A 14 19.64 14.18 -2.52
CA VAL A 14 18.68 13.16 -2.99
C VAL A 14 17.91 13.66 -4.21
N PHE A 15 17.47 14.92 -4.19
CA PHE A 15 16.85 15.57 -5.34
C PHE A 15 17.80 15.64 -6.53
N SER A 16 19.04 16.09 -6.32
CA SER A 16 20.05 16.22 -7.38
C SER A 16 20.36 14.88 -8.05
N TYR A 17 20.52 13.80 -7.26
CA TYR A 17 20.71 12.46 -7.81
C TYR A 17 19.51 11.99 -8.61
N SER A 18 18.29 12.31 -8.17
CA SER A 18 17.05 11.99 -8.88
C SER A 18 17.01 12.65 -10.25
N ILE A 19 17.27 13.97 -10.30
CA ILE A 19 17.31 14.74 -11.55
C ILE A 19 18.40 14.22 -12.49
N ILE A 20 19.61 13.97 -12.00
CA ILE A 20 20.72 13.46 -12.82
C ILE A 20 20.36 12.08 -13.40
N SER A 21 19.80 11.19 -12.58
CA SER A 21 19.41 9.85 -13.05
C SER A 21 18.30 9.90 -14.10
N LEU A 22 17.31 10.78 -13.91
CA LEU A 22 16.23 10.96 -14.87
C LEU A 22 16.76 11.57 -16.17
N ALA A 23 17.60 12.60 -16.09
CA ALA A 23 18.21 13.23 -17.26
C ALA A 23 19.06 12.24 -18.08
N LYS A 24 19.86 11.38 -17.42
CA LYS A 24 20.63 10.32 -18.10
C LYS A 24 19.72 9.35 -18.84
N LEU A 25 18.60 8.96 -18.25
CA LEU A 25 17.60 8.12 -18.92
C LEU A 25 16.98 8.84 -20.12
N CYS A 26 16.65 10.13 -19.98
CA CYS A 26 16.06 10.93 -21.06
C CYS A 26 16.99 11.04 -22.29
N LEU A 27 18.31 11.09 -22.08
CA LEU A 27 19.29 11.16 -23.17
C LEU A 27 19.34 9.90 -24.02
N ASN A 28 18.91 8.76 -23.49
CA ASN A 28 18.88 7.49 -24.22
C ASN A 28 17.57 7.28 -25.00
N LEU A 29 16.59 8.18 -24.85
CA LEU A 29 15.33 8.12 -25.60
C LEU A 29 15.57 8.54 -27.05
N LYS A 30 15.05 7.74 -28.00
CA LYS A 30 15.18 8.01 -29.45
C LYS A 30 14.02 8.84 -30.00
N ASP A 31 12.86 8.77 -29.36
CA ASP A 31 11.62 9.36 -29.85
C ASP A 31 11.42 10.80 -29.33
N GLN A 32 11.20 11.73 -30.26
CA GLN A 32 11.08 13.16 -29.99
C GLN A 32 9.91 13.52 -29.07
N PHE A 33 8.79 12.78 -29.14
CA PHE A 33 7.65 12.99 -28.25
C PHE A 33 8.03 12.66 -26.80
N PHE A 34 8.67 11.51 -26.59
CA PHE A 34 9.09 11.08 -25.25
C PHE A 34 10.18 11.97 -24.68
N ILE A 35 11.12 12.42 -25.51
CA ILE A 35 12.14 13.39 -25.12
C ILE A 35 11.48 14.67 -24.60
N LYS A 36 10.55 15.27 -25.37
CA LYS A 36 9.81 16.48 -24.95
C LYS A 36 9.04 16.27 -23.65
N ARG A 37 8.34 15.14 -23.52
CA ARG A 37 7.59 14.80 -22.31
C ARG A 37 8.50 14.63 -21.11
N ALA A 38 9.66 14.02 -21.29
CA ALA A 38 10.64 13.81 -20.23
C ALA A 38 11.27 15.13 -19.76
N TYR A 39 11.59 16.04 -20.70
CA TYR A 39 12.02 17.39 -20.36
C TYR A 39 10.96 18.16 -19.57
N SER A 40 9.68 18.06 -19.95
CA SER A 40 8.59 18.66 -19.17
C SER A 40 8.59 18.14 -17.74
N LYS A 41 8.73 16.82 -17.52
CA LYS A 41 8.79 16.23 -16.18
C LYS A 41 9.99 16.69 -15.36
N LEU A 42 11.15 16.86 -15.99
CA LEU A 42 12.33 17.43 -15.33
C LEU A 42 12.09 18.88 -14.89
N VAL A 43 11.52 19.71 -15.78
CA VAL A 43 11.21 21.12 -15.48
C VAL A 43 10.17 21.22 -14.37
N ASP A 44 9.12 20.38 -14.41
CA ASP A 44 8.07 20.33 -13.39
C ASP A 44 8.66 19.97 -12.02
N LEU A 45 9.52 18.94 -11.95
CA LEU A 45 10.20 18.53 -10.71
C LEU A 45 11.09 19.63 -10.13
N ILE A 46 11.89 20.30 -10.97
CA ILE A 46 12.76 21.40 -10.54
C ILE A 46 11.92 22.57 -10.02
N SER A 47 10.86 22.94 -10.74
CA SER A 47 9.98 24.04 -10.35
C SER A 47 9.30 23.75 -9.01
N CYS A 48 8.74 22.55 -8.85
CA CYS A 48 8.09 22.15 -7.61
C CYS A 48 9.08 22.05 -6.44
N PHE A 49 10.32 21.62 -6.68
CA PHE A 49 11.35 21.54 -5.62
C PHE A 49 11.81 22.92 -5.17
N ILE A 50 12.01 23.86 -6.10
CA ILE A 50 12.36 25.24 -5.76
C ILE A 50 11.22 25.87 -4.95
N SER A 51 9.97 25.74 -5.40
CA SER A 51 8.81 26.28 -4.68
C SER A 51 8.58 25.62 -3.32
N PHE A 52 8.92 24.34 -3.17
CA PHE A 52 8.95 23.68 -1.87
C PHE A 52 10.06 24.23 -0.98
N ALA A 53 11.24 24.47 -1.53
CA ALA A 53 12.38 25.02 -0.79
C ALA A 53 12.16 26.49 -0.38
N THR A 54 11.35 27.26 -1.11
CA THR A 54 11.00 28.65 -0.76
C THR A 54 9.75 28.77 0.12
N ASP A 55 9.17 27.65 0.59
CA ASP A 55 7.88 27.58 1.31
C ASP A 55 6.70 28.22 0.56
N GLU A 56 6.83 28.42 -0.76
CA GLU A 56 5.79 29.04 -1.59
C GLU A 56 4.66 28.07 -1.97
N ARG A 57 4.93 26.75 -1.92
CA ARG A 57 3.97 25.72 -2.33
C ARG A 57 3.87 24.54 -1.39
N PRO A 58 2.69 23.90 -1.30
CA PRO A 58 2.48 22.73 -0.46
C PRO A 58 3.33 21.54 -0.95
N LYS A 59 3.89 20.81 0.02
CA LYS A 59 4.64 19.56 -0.15
C LYS A 59 3.95 18.54 -1.06
N GLN A 60 2.62 18.55 -1.09
CA GLN A 60 1.77 17.70 -1.93
C GLN A 60 2.00 17.91 -3.44
N GLU A 61 2.35 19.13 -3.87
CA GLU A 61 2.62 19.39 -5.30
C GLU A 61 3.92 18.75 -5.76
N LEU A 62 4.96 18.79 -4.92
CA LEU A 62 6.22 18.09 -5.21
C LEU A 62 6.01 16.57 -5.24
N VAL A 63 5.19 16.03 -4.34
CA VAL A 63 4.80 14.62 -4.36
C VAL A 63 4.04 14.26 -5.65
N ALA A 64 3.11 15.10 -6.11
CA ALA A 64 2.39 14.89 -7.35
C ALA A 64 3.31 14.96 -8.59
N ALA A 65 4.31 15.84 -8.58
CA ALA A 65 5.32 15.90 -9.63
C ALA A 65 6.19 14.63 -9.68
N ILE A 66 6.55 14.08 -8.52
CA ILE A 66 7.27 12.81 -8.41
C ILE A 66 6.40 11.65 -8.94
N ASP A 67 5.13 11.60 -8.55
CA ASP A 67 4.20 10.56 -9.02
C ASP A 67 4.02 10.63 -10.54
N GLY A 68 3.84 11.83 -11.09
CA GLY A 68 3.75 12.02 -12.53
C GLY A 68 5.04 11.66 -13.29
N ALA A 69 6.21 11.73 -12.64
CA ALA A 69 7.47 11.25 -13.22
C ALA A 69 7.57 9.72 -13.14
N LEU A 70 7.15 9.09 -12.04
CA LEU A 70 7.11 7.64 -11.90
C LEU A 70 6.16 6.99 -12.92
N GLU A 71 4.95 7.53 -13.08
CA GLU A 71 4.00 7.07 -14.11
C GLU A 71 4.59 7.15 -15.53
N PHE A 72 5.38 8.19 -15.80
CA PHE A 72 6.07 8.30 -17.08
C PHE A 72 7.14 7.22 -17.26
N LEU A 73 7.89 6.88 -16.20
CA LEU A 73 8.85 5.77 -16.24
C LEU A 73 8.14 4.41 -16.40
N ASP A 74 7.00 4.19 -15.75
CA ASP A 74 6.17 2.99 -15.95
C ASP A 74 5.70 2.89 -17.41
N TYR A 75 5.33 4.01 -18.03
CA TYR A 75 4.96 4.05 -19.43
C TYR A 75 6.12 3.71 -20.37
N LEU A 76 7.33 4.21 -20.08
CA LEU A 76 8.54 3.85 -20.83
C LEU A 76 8.91 2.37 -20.70
N GLU A 77 8.74 1.80 -19.51
CA GLU A 77 8.94 0.38 -19.24
C GLU A 77 7.98 -0.49 -20.05
N TYR A 78 6.70 -0.15 -20.00
CA TYR A 78 5.65 -0.87 -20.73
C TYR A 78 5.93 -0.92 -22.23
N LEU A 79 6.41 0.20 -22.80
CA LEU A 79 6.76 0.29 -24.21
C LEU A 79 8.15 -0.23 -24.55
N LYS A 80 8.95 -0.65 -23.56
CA LYS A 80 10.34 -1.10 -23.73
C LYS A 80 11.23 -0.08 -24.47
N LEU A 81 11.01 1.20 -24.18
CA LEU A 81 11.69 2.32 -24.85
C LEU A 81 12.97 2.79 -24.14
N ALA A 82 13.21 2.31 -22.93
CA ALA A 82 14.37 2.66 -22.13
C ALA A 82 15.06 1.40 -21.63
N ASP A 83 16.38 1.48 -21.43
CA ASP A 83 17.15 0.37 -20.87
C ASP A 83 16.76 0.14 -19.40
N ASP A 84 16.65 -1.14 -19.00
CA ASP A 84 16.14 -1.53 -17.68
C ASP A 84 16.97 -0.95 -16.52
N THR A 85 18.29 -0.84 -16.70
CA THR A 85 19.21 -0.37 -15.65
C THR A 85 19.04 1.12 -15.31
N PRO A 86 19.15 2.07 -16.27
CA PRO A 86 18.90 3.48 -15.98
C PRO A 86 17.45 3.74 -15.54
N LEU A 87 16.49 2.96 -16.06
CA LEU A 87 15.09 3.03 -15.64
C LEU A 87 14.92 2.70 -14.16
N PHE A 88 15.48 1.58 -13.72
CA PHE A 88 15.40 1.15 -12.33
C PHE A 88 16.09 2.15 -11.37
N VAL A 89 17.24 2.68 -11.77
CA VAL A 89 17.97 3.69 -10.98
C VAL A 89 17.15 4.97 -10.83
N ALA A 90 16.53 5.46 -11.90
CA ALA A 90 15.69 6.65 -11.85
C ALA A 90 14.46 6.45 -10.96
N LYS A 91 13.76 5.31 -11.07
CA LYS A 91 12.62 4.95 -10.20
C LYS A 91 13.02 4.90 -8.73
N LYS A 92 14.13 4.21 -8.42
CA LYS A 92 14.64 4.10 -7.05
C LYS A 92 14.93 5.48 -6.44
N ASN A 93 15.58 6.37 -7.18
CA ASN A 93 15.95 7.69 -6.67
C ASN A 93 14.70 8.56 -6.41
N LEU A 94 13.73 8.54 -7.33
CA LEU A 94 12.45 9.25 -7.16
C LEU A 94 11.64 8.74 -5.96
N LEU A 95 11.64 7.42 -5.71
CA LEU A 95 11.01 6.83 -4.53
C LEU A 95 11.70 7.26 -3.23
N ASN A 96 13.04 7.30 -3.22
CA ASN A 96 13.80 7.79 -2.07
C ASN A 96 13.53 9.27 -1.79
N LEU A 97 13.43 10.09 -2.83
CA LEU A 97 13.02 11.49 -2.72
C LEU A 97 11.60 11.60 -2.16
N LYS A 98 10.66 10.78 -2.63
CA LYS A 98 9.30 10.75 -2.09
C LYS A 98 9.29 10.35 -0.61
N LEU A 99 10.12 9.39 -0.21
CA LEU A 99 10.24 8.97 1.19
C LEU A 99 10.78 10.08 2.10
N SER A 100 11.77 10.86 1.66
CA SER A 100 12.24 12.01 2.45
C SER A 100 11.17 13.10 2.58
N LEU A 101 10.28 13.17 1.59
CA LEU A 101 9.10 14.01 1.54
C LEU A 101 7.84 13.37 2.15
N VAL A 102 7.92 12.35 2.99
CA VAL A 102 6.77 11.94 3.80
C VAL A 102 7.25 11.95 5.25
N PRO A 103 6.55 12.61 6.20
CA PRO A 103 6.94 12.53 7.59
C PRO A 103 7.05 11.06 7.97
N GLU A 104 8.14 10.70 8.65
CA GLU A 104 8.48 9.33 9.05
C GLU A 104 7.22 8.47 9.19
N LEU A 105 7.06 7.52 8.28
CA LEU A 105 6.45 6.28 8.71
C LEU A 105 7.38 5.81 9.82
N HIS A 106 6.96 5.99 11.08
CA HIS A 106 7.49 5.20 12.18
C HIS A 106 7.73 3.79 11.65
N PRO A 107 8.86 3.14 11.95
CA PRO A 107 9.06 1.76 11.54
C PRO A 107 7.88 0.98 12.11
N VAL A 108 6.90 0.70 11.25
CA VAL A 108 5.93 -0.34 11.53
C VAL A 108 6.79 -1.58 11.48
N GLU A 109 7.08 -2.08 12.67
CA GLU A 109 7.67 -3.39 12.87
C GLU A 109 7.14 -4.34 11.81
N THR A 110 8.07 -4.99 11.12
CA THR A 110 7.83 -5.89 10.01
C THR A 110 6.84 -6.98 10.43
N LYS A 111 5.56 -6.80 10.10
CA LYS A 111 4.60 -7.90 10.01
C LYS A 111 3.75 -7.69 8.78
N ASN A 112 4.26 -8.25 7.67
CA ASN A 112 3.59 -8.60 6.42
C ASN A 112 2.10 -8.19 6.37
N LYS A 113 1.79 -7.09 5.68
CA LYS A 113 0.43 -6.77 5.28
C LYS A 113 0.36 -6.65 3.78
N THR A 114 -0.10 -7.74 3.19
CA THR A 114 -0.67 -7.84 1.85
C THR A 114 -1.65 -6.70 1.60
N ALA A 115 -1.58 -6.13 0.39
CA ALA A 115 -2.34 -4.99 -0.07
C ALA A 115 -3.86 -5.09 0.23
N VAL A 116 -4.41 -4.02 0.81
CA VAL A 116 -5.86 -3.81 0.96
C VAL A 116 -6.34 -3.09 -0.31
N ILE A 117 -6.93 -3.87 -1.21
CA ILE A 117 -7.91 -3.40 -2.20
C ILE A 117 -8.99 -2.61 -1.44
N PRO A 118 -9.57 -1.50 -1.94
CA PRO A 118 -10.74 -0.88 -1.32
C PRO A 118 -11.90 -1.87 -1.37
N SER A 119 -12.00 -2.71 -0.34
CA SER A 119 -13.14 -3.56 -0.08
C SER A 119 -14.19 -2.68 0.61
N PRO A 120 -15.48 -2.80 0.23
CA PRO A 120 -16.53 -2.03 0.88
C PRO A 120 -16.40 -2.23 2.38
N GLN A 121 -16.38 -1.13 3.15
CA GLN A 121 -16.30 -1.18 4.61
C GLN A 121 -17.28 -2.25 5.11
N PRO A 122 -16.81 -3.35 5.73
CA PRO A 122 -17.73 -4.24 6.41
C PRO A 122 -18.31 -3.44 7.58
N PRO A 123 -19.65 -3.42 7.76
CA PRO A 123 -20.27 -2.71 8.86
C PRO A 123 -19.62 -3.17 10.18
N LYS A 124 -19.43 -2.25 11.13
CA LYS A 124 -18.98 -2.51 12.51
C LYS A 124 -19.73 -3.67 13.21
N GLU A 125 -20.88 -4.08 12.67
CA GLU A 125 -21.68 -5.24 13.08
C GLU A 125 -20.98 -6.60 12.86
N LEU A 126 -19.98 -6.69 11.96
CA LEU A 126 -19.29 -7.93 11.62
C LEU A 126 -18.48 -8.53 12.79
N GLY A 127 -17.89 -7.68 13.64
CA GLY A 127 -17.13 -8.11 14.82
C GLY A 127 -18.03 -8.74 15.89
N GLN A 128 -19.17 -8.11 16.17
CA GLN A 128 -20.12 -8.58 17.18
C GLN A 128 -20.70 -9.96 16.84
N ALA A 129 -20.93 -10.24 15.55
CA ALA A 129 -21.44 -11.53 15.10
C ALA A 129 -20.45 -12.67 15.35
N LYS A 130 -19.16 -12.44 15.07
CA LYS A 130 -18.08 -13.41 15.31
C LYS A 130 -17.85 -13.65 16.80
N GLU A 131 -17.90 -12.59 17.61
CA GLU A 131 -17.80 -12.69 19.06
C GLU A 131 -18.95 -13.51 19.68
N LYS A 132 -20.19 -13.33 19.19
CA LYS A 132 -21.33 -14.17 19.61
C LYS A 132 -21.12 -15.64 19.28
N ILE A 133 -20.58 -15.96 18.10
CA ILE A 133 -20.27 -17.35 17.72
C ILE A 133 -19.21 -17.95 18.64
N ILE A 134 -18.13 -17.21 18.92
CA ILE A 134 -17.06 -17.66 19.82
C ILE A 134 -17.59 -17.91 21.24
N ASN A 135 -18.43 -17.02 21.76
CA ASN A 135 -19.03 -17.17 23.09
C ASN A 135 -19.95 -18.40 23.16
N LEU A 136 -20.72 -18.68 22.10
CA LEU A 136 -21.58 -19.87 22.04
C LEU A 136 -20.76 -21.17 22.03
N ILE A 137 -19.67 -21.23 21.28
CA ILE A 137 -18.78 -22.40 21.23
C ILE A 137 -18.01 -22.55 22.57
N ARG A 138 -17.64 -21.44 23.22
CA ARG A 138 -17.01 -21.47 24.55
C ARG A 138 -17.95 -22.02 25.62
N GLN A 139 -19.24 -21.67 25.55
CA GLN A 139 -20.25 -22.16 26.49
C GLN A 139 -20.65 -23.61 26.20
N ASN A 140 -20.62 -24.04 24.94
CA ASN A 140 -20.98 -25.39 24.50
C ASN A 140 -19.94 -25.94 23.51
N PRO A 141 -18.86 -26.60 23.98
CA PRO A 141 -17.77 -27.05 23.12
C PRO A 141 -18.16 -28.17 22.13
N GLU A 142 -19.30 -28.83 22.33
CA GLU A 142 -19.83 -29.86 21.41
C GLU A 142 -20.97 -29.38 20.50
N ILE A 143 -21.20 -28.06 20.44
CA ILE A 143 -22.36 -27.50 19.71
C ILE A 143 -22.28 -27.82 18.21
N ARG A 144 -23.38 -28.34 17.67
CA ARG A 144 -23.46 -28.68 16.24
C ARG A 144 -23.72 -27.43 15.42
N VAL A 145 -23.22 -27.39 14.17
CA VAL A 145 -23.41 -26.25 13.25
C VAL A 145 -24.89 -25.89 13.07
N LYS A 146 -25.77 -26.89 13.08
CA LYS A 146 -27.23 -26.67 12.98
C LYS A 146 -27.78 -25.87 14.18
N GLU A 147 -27.26 -26.13 15.38
CA GLU A 147 -27.66 -25.45 16.61
C GLU A 147 -27.11 -24.02 16.64
N ILE A 148 -25.85 -23.81 16.22
CA ILE A 148 -25.27 -22.46 16.07
C ILE A 148 -26.11 -21.61 15.10
N ILE A 149 -26.54 -22.19 13.97
CA ILE A 149 -27.39 -21.49 13.00
C ILE A 149 -28.75 -21.13 13.61
N SER A 150 -29.34 -22.01 14.41
CA SER A 150 -30.66 -21.76 15.02
C SER A 150 -30.64 -20.67 16.11
N GLN A 151 -29.52 -20.51 16.82
CA GLN A 151 -29.40 -19.56 17.93
C GLN A 151 -28.99 -18.15 17.48
N LEU A 152 -28.63 -17.98 16.20
CA LEU A 152 -28.19 -16.70 15.65
C LEU A 152 -29.28 -16.12 14.75
N THR A 153 -29.50 -14.81 14.86
CA THR A 153 -30.41 -14.05 13.99
C THR A 153 -29.90 -13.94 12.54
N PHE A 154 -28.67 -14.39 12.26
CA PHE A 154 -28.03 -14.29 10.95
C PHE A 154 -28.43 -15.43 10.01
N ALA A 155 -28.41 -15.15 8.71
CA ALA A 155 -28.71 -16.17 7.69
C ALA A 155 -27.73 -17.37 7.78
N PRO A 156 -28.20 -18.61 7.52
CA PRO A 156 -27.37 -19.82 7.63
C PRO A 156 -26.06 -19.78 6.83
N ARG A 157 -26.08 -19.13 5.66
CA ARG A 157 -24.89 -18.94 4.81
C ARG A 157 -23.85 -18.02 5.44
N THR A 158 -24.31 -16.97 6.14
CA THR A 158 -23.47 -16.01 6.85
C THR A 158 -22.77 -16.67 8.04
N VAL A 159 -23.51 -17.48 8.81
CA VAL A 159 -22.96 -18.24 9.94
C VAL A 159 -21.88 -19.23 9.47
N LYS A 160 -22.14 -19.99 8.39
CA LYS A 160 -21.13 -20.89 7.81
C LYS A 160 -19.89 -20.14 7.30
N ARG A 161 -20.08 -18.95 6.71
CA ARG A 161 -18.96 -18.09 6.27
C ARG A 161 -18.12 -17.63 7.45
N TYR A 162 -18.75 -17.17 8.53
CA TYR A 162 -18.04 -16.74 9.74
C TYR A 162 -17.32 -17.88 10.45
N LEU A 163 -17.92 -19.07 10.53
CA LEU A 163 -17.24 -20.25 11.06
C LEU A 163 -16.00 -20.61 10.22
N ALA A 164 -16.10 -20.55 8.89
CA ALA A 164 -14.95 -20.79 8.02
C ALA A 164 -13.85 -19.72 8.17
N GLU A 165 -14.22 -18.45 8.31
CA GLU A 165 -13.28 -17.35 8.59
C GLU A 165 -12.59 -17.56 9.95
N LEU A 166 -13.33 -17.90 11.01
CA LEU A 166 -12.76 -18.16 12.34
C LEU A 166 -11.82 -19.38 12.37
N VAL A 167 -12.07 -20.39 11.55
CA VAL A 167 -11.14 -21.52 11.37
C VAL A 167 -9.88 -21.08 10.61
N LYS A 168 -10.05 -20.27 9.55
CA LYS A 168 -8.93 -19.75 8.77
C LYS A 168 -8.02 -18.84 9.61
N ASP A 169 -8.62 -18.07 10.51
CA ASP A 169 -7.93 -17.17 11.43
C ASP A 169 -7.29 -17.92 12.62
N GLY A 170 -7.45 -19.26 12.69
CA GLY A 170 -6.86 -20.11 13.72
C GLY A 170 -7.54 -20.05 15.09
N VAL A 171 -8.69 -19.38 15.17
CA VAL A 171 -9.49 -19.21 16.39
C VAL A 171 -10.32 -20.46 16.69
N LEU A 172 -10.76 -21.17 15.64
CA LEU A 172 -11.52 -22.41 15.77
C LEU A 172 -10.81 -23.56 15.06
N LYS A 173 -10.88 -24.75 15.64
CA LYS A 173 -10.49 -26.01 15.02
C LYS A 173 -11.72 -26.73 14.52
N LYS A 174 -11.70 -27.09 13.24
CA LYS A 174 -12.73 -27.92 12.62
C LYS A 174 -12.41 -29.39 12.90
N LEU A 175 -13.29 -30.07 13.62
CA LEU A 175 -13.21 -31.50 13.86
C LEU A 175 -14.26 -32.20 12.99
N LEU A 176 -13.83 -33.21 12.25
CA LEU A 176 -14.74 -34.11 11.55
C LEU A 176 -15.00 -35.29 12.48
N THR A 177 -16.23 -35.40 12.96
CA THR A 177 -16.66 -36.48 13.86
C THR A 177 -17.67 -37.36 13.11
N ASP A 178 -17.88 -38.61 13.54
CA ASP A 178 -18.83 -39.54 12.88
C ASP A 178 -20.26 -38.99 12.78
N SER A 179 -20.63 -38.04 13.65
CA SER A 179 -21.92 -37.36 13.66
C SER A 179 -21.99 -36.05 12.85
N GLY A 180 -20.88 -35.63 12.22
CA GLY A 180 -20.77 -34.46 11.37
C GLY A 180 -19.61 -33.52 11.72
N VAL A 181 -19.66 -32.31 11.17
CA VAL A 181 -18.65 -31.26 11.39
C VAL A 181 -18.92 -30.54 12.71
N GLN A 182 -17.92 -30.52 13.59
CA GLN A 182 -17.92 -29.77 14.85
C GLN A 182 -16.82 -28.70 14.83
N TYR A 183 -17.01 -27.64 15.61
CA TYR A 183 -16.02 -26.58 15.79
C TYR A 183 -15.69 -26.44 17.27
N THR A 184 -14.41 -26.51 17.60
CA THR A 184 -13.87 -26.31 18.94
C THR A 184 -12.91 -25.13 18.94
N LEU A 185 -12.66 -24.52 20.09
CA LEU A 185 -11.63 -23.50 20.25
C LEU A 185 -10.25 -24.16 20.36
#